data_AF-A0A161LYP1-F1
#
_entry.id   AF-A0A161LYP1-F1
#
_cell.length_a   1.000
_cell.length_b   1.000
_cell.length_c   1.000
_cell.angle_alpha   90.00
_cell.angle_beta   90.00
_cell.angle_gamma   90.00
#
_symmetry.space_group_name_H-M   'P 1'
#
loop_
_entity.id
_entity.type
_entity.pdbx_description
1 polymer ?
#
loop_
_entity_poly.entity_id
_entity_poly.type
_entity_poly.pdbx_seq_one_letter_code
_entity_poly.pdbx_strand_id
1 'polypeptide(L)' 'MNTKTLESVVLCTLSYLNNTKSYTTAFKKNLIEAFEAGFITEDQYSHMLSHTTTFIKKIEIYESVFSAFCELHKLN' A
#
# COMPACT_ATOMS: atom_id res chain seq x y z
N MET A 1 -8.00 5.09 25.55
CA MET A 1 -8.24 3.84 24.80
C MET A 1 -7.58 2.71 25.57
N ASN A 2 -8.22 1.55 25.78
CA ASN A 2 -7.56 0.43 26.47
C ASN A 2 -6.58 -0.29 25.51
N THR A 3 -5.63 -1.05 26.04
CA THR A 3 -4.57 -1.70 25.26
C THR A 3 -5.11 -2.64 24.18
N LYS A 4 -6.21 -3.36 24.44
CA LYS A 4 -6.84 -4.26 23.46
C LYS A 4 -7.45 -3.51 22.27
N THR A 5 -8.07 -2.35 22.53
CA THR A 5 -8.61 -1.49 21.46
C THR A 5 -7.47 -0.89 20.64
N LEU A 6 -6.35 -0.50 21.26
CA LEU A 6 -5.16 -0.02 20.55
C LEU A 6 -4.57 -1.08 19.64
N GLU A 7 -4.35 -2.28 20.16
CA GLU A 7 -3.87 -3.44 19.42
C GLU A 7 -4.76 -3.75 18.20
N SER A 8 -6.08 -3.80 18.41
CA SER A 8 -7.05 -4.04 17.34
C SER A 8 -6.97 -2.98 16.24
N VAL A 9 -6.85 -1.70 16.60
CA VAL A 9 -6.73 -0.59 15.63
C VAL A 9 -5.43 -0.72 14.83
N VAL A 10 -4.31 -1.03 15.47
CA VAL A 10 -3.01 -1.15 14.79
C VAL A 10 -2.98 -2.34 13.85
N LEU A 11 -3.41 -3.53 14.31
CA LEU A 11 -3.47 -4.73 13.49
C LEU A 11 -4.44 -4.57 12.31
N CYS A 12 -5.59 -3.94 12.53
CA CYS A 12 -6.54 -3.63 11.48
C CYS A 12 -5.93 -2.67 10.45
N THR A 13 -5.21 -1.64 10.90
CA THR A 13 -4.52 -0.69 10.03
C THR A 13 -3.46 -1.39 9.18
N LEU A 14 -2.63 -2.25 9.77
CA LEU A 14 -1.64 -3.05 9.05
C LEU A 14 -2.30 -3.96 8.00
N SER A 15 -3.41 -4.60 8.33
CA SER A 15 -4.19 -5.42 7.38
C SER A 15 -4.71 -4.57 6.21
N TYR A 16 -5.26 -3.38 6.47
CA TYR A 16 -5.72 -2.47 5.43
C TYR A 16 -4.58 -2.00 4.52
N LEU A 17 -3.42 -1.66 5.09
CA LEU A 17 -2.23 -1.26 4.32
C LEU A 17 -1.78 -2.40 3.39
N ASN A 18 -1.66 -3.62 3.92
CA ASN A 18 -1.28 -4.80 3.13
C ASN A 18 -2.26 -5.09 1.97
N ASN A 19 -3.56 -5.03 2.24
CA ASN A 19 -4.58 -5.22 1.20
C ASN A 19 -4.48 -4.13 0.13
N THR A 20 -4.35 -2.87 0.54
CA THR A 20 -4.23 -1.72 -0.36
C THR A 20 -2.96 -1.82 -1.23
N LYS A 21 -1.84 -2.25 -0.65
CA LYS A 21 -0.58 -2.50 -1.36
C LYS A 21 -0.74 -3.58 -2.41
N SER A 22 -1.43 -4.68 -2.06
CA SER A 22 -1.71 -5.79 -2.96
C SER A 22 -2.56 -5.34 -4.16
N TYR A 23 -3.65 -4.60 -3.91
CA TYR A 23 -4.47 -4.03 -4.99
C TYR A 23 -3.71 -3.05 -5.87
N THR A 24 -2.89 -2.18 -5.27
CA THR A 24 -2.07 -1.22 -6.03
C THR A 24 -1.04 -1.92 -6.90
N THR A 25 -0.43 -2.99 -6.39
CA THR A 25 0.53 -3.81 -7.14
C THR A 25 -0.14 -4.52 -8.31
N ALA A 26 -1.33 -5.08 -8.11
CA ALA A 26 -2.13 -5.66 -9.19
C ALA A 26 -2.53 -4.60 -10.23
N PHE A 27 -2.96 -3.41 -9.79
CA PHE A 27 -3.27 -2.31 -10.69
C PHE A 27 -2.06 -1.87 -11.52
N LYS A 28 -0.87 -1.81 -10.92
CA LYS A 28 0.37 -1.52 -11.65
C LYS A 28 0.66 -2.55 -12.75
N LYS A 29 0.36 -3.83 -12.54
CA LYS A 29 0.44 -4.86 -13.59
C LYS A 29 -0.56 -4.58 -14.72
N ASN A 30 -1.81 -4.25 -14.37
CA ASN A 30 -2.85 -3.91 -15.36
C ASN A 30 -2.48 -2.67 -16.19
N LEU A 31 -1.75 -1.70 -15.62
CA LEU A 31 -1.25 -0.53 -16.37
C LEU A 31 -0.26 -0.93 -17.47
N ILE A 32 0.63 -1.89 -17.19
CA ILE A 32 1.60 -2.39 -18.17
C ILE A 32 0.84 -3.09 -19.31
N GLU A 33 -0.08 -4.00 -18.97
CA GLU A 33 -0.89 -4.73 -19.94
C GLU A 33 -1.75 -3.78 -20.80
N ALA A 34 -2.32 -2.73 -20.20
CA ALA A 34 -3.10 -1.73 -20.91
C ALA A 34 -2.26 -0.88 -21.87
N PHE A 35 -1.03 -0.55 -21.49
CA PHE A 35 -0.09 0.17 -22.36
C PHE A 35 0.38 -0.70 -23.53
N GLU A 36 0.77 -1.94 -23.25
CA GLU A 36 1.18 -2.93 -24.28
C GLU A 36 0.06 -3.23 -25.27
N ALA A 37 -1.20 -3.22 -24.82
CA ALA A 37 -2.38 -3.39 -25.66
C ALA A 37 -2.83 -2.11 -26.40
N GLY A 38 -2.16 -0.97 -26.17
CA GLY A 38 -2.48 0.30 -26.82
C GLY A 38 -3.78 0.96 -26.32
N PHE A 39 -4.29 0.59 -25.14
CA PHE A 39 -5.48 1.20 -24.54
C PHE A 39 -5.21 2.56 -23.89
N ILE A 40 -3.95 2.84 -23.56
CA ILE A 40 -3.51 4.11 -22.96
C ILE A 40 -2.27 4.65 -23.68
N THR A 41 -2.12 5.97 -23.66
CA THR A 41 -0.95 6.67 -24.21
C THR A 41 0.27 6.55 -23.30
N GLU A 42 1.46 6.81 -23.84
CA GLU A 42 2.72 6.83 -23.07
C GLU A 42 2.70 7.85 -21.92
N ASP A 43 2.11 9.03 -22.15
CA ASP A 43 1.96 10.06 -21.11
C ASP A 43 1.07 9.57 -19.96
N GLN A 44 -0.07 8.94 -20.29
CA GLN A 44 -0.98 8.35 -19.31
C GLN A 44 -0.31 7.21 -18.54
N TYR A 45 0.38 6.31 -19.24
CA TYR A 45 1.13 5.20 -18.63
C TYR A 45 2.20 5.72 -17.67
N SER A 46 3.05 6.65 -18.12
CA SER A 46 4.14 7.23 -17.32
C SER A 46 3.63 7.91 -16.06
N HIS A 47 2.56 8.72 -16.18
CA HIS A 47 1.92 9.37 -15.05
C HIS A 47 1.37 8.35 -14.04
N MET A 48 0.59 7.37 -14.50
CA MET A 48 -0.03 6.37 -13.62
C MET A 48 1.01 5.42 -12.99
N LEU A 49 2.04 5.04 -13.72
CA LEU A 49 3.15 4.22 -13.21
C LEU A 49 3.92 4.96 -12.11
N SER A 50 4.22 6.25 -12.32
CA SER A 50 4.87 7.10 -11.33
C SER A 50 4.01 7.25 -10.07
N HIS A 51 2.71 7.52 -10.25
CA HIS A 51 1.76 7.66 -9.16
C HIS A 51 1.64 6.38 -8.32
N THR A 52 1.40 5.24 -8.95
CA THR A 52 1.26 3.94 -8.28
C THR A 52 2.53 3.53 -7.55
N THR A 53 3.70 3.74 -8.17
CA THR A 53 5.00 3.47 -7.53
C THR A 53 5.21 4.36 -6.31
N THR A 54 4.85 5.64 -6.39
CA THR A 54 4.92 6.57 -5.26
C THR A 54 3.96 6.17 -4.14
N PHE A 55 2.76 5.72 -4.49
CA PHE A 55 1.75 5.30 -3.52
C PHE A 55 2.19 4.04 -2.76
N ILE A 56 2.75 3.04 -3.44
CA ILE A 56 3.32 1.85 -2.79
C ILE A 56 4.40 2.24 -1.76
N LYS A 57 5.32 3.13 -2.13
CA LYS A 57 6.36 3.61 -1.19
C LYS A 57 5.76 4.31 0.05
N LYS A 58 4.68 5.06 -0.11
CA LYS A 58 3.98 5.67 1.03
C LYS A 58 3.37 4.60 1.95
N ILE A 59 2.76 3.56 1.38
CA ILE A 59 2.23 2.44 2.16
C ILE A 59 3.36 1.77 2.96
N GLU A 60 4.51 1.51 2.33
CA GLU A 60 5.68 0.91 2.99
C GLU A 60 6.20 1.72 4.17
N ILE A 61 6.19 3.05 4.06
CA ILE A 61 6.54 3.94 5.17
C ILE A 61 5.55 3.75 6.34
N TYR A 62 4.24 3.71 6.05
CA TYR A 62 3.24 3.48 7.10
C TYR A 62 3.34 2.08 7.70
N GLU A 63 3.53 1.03 6.89
CA GLU A 63 3.76 -0.35 7.35
C GLU A 63 4.95 -0.40 8.32
N SER A 64 6.05 0.29 8.00
CA SER A 64 7.22 0.39 8.86
C SER A 64 6.92 1.10 10.19
N VAL A 65 6.19 2.22 10.16
CA VAL A 65 5.80 2.98 11.37
C VAL A 65 4.92 2.13 12.28
N PHE A 66 3.89 1.47 11.74
CA PHE A 66 2.98 0.65 12.54
C PHE A 66 3.63 -0.64 13.04
N SER A 67 4.52 -1.26 12.25
CA SER A 67 5.29 -2.42 12.71
C SER A 67 6.22 -2.06 13.87
N ALA A 68 6.95 -0.94 13.77
CA ALA A 68 7.79 -0.45 14.87
C ALA A 68 6.97 -0.10 16.12
N PHE A 69 5.75 0.42 15.93
CA PHE A 69 4.83 0.67 17.03
C PHE A 69 4.42 -0.63 17.75
N CYS A 70 4.10 -1.70 17.00
CA CYS A 70 3.81 -3.02 17.56
C CYS A 70 4.98 -3.56 18.38
N GLU A 71 6.19 -3.51 17.85
CA GLU A 71 7.41 -3.96 18.52
C GLU A 71 7.65 -3.22 19.84
N LEU A 72 7.56 -1.88 19.81
CA LEU A 72 7.78 -1.03 20.98
C LEU A 72 6.76 -1.30 22.09
N HIS A 73 5.51 -1.59 21.73
CA HIS A 73 4.42 -1.78 22.68
C HIS A 73 4.10 -3.25 22.97
N LYS A 74 4.86 -4.19 22.38
CA LYS A 74 4.67 -5.64 22.49
C LYS A 74 3.24 -6.06 22.15
N LEU A 75 2.70 -5.47 21.08
CA LEU A 75 1.41 -5.84 20.50
C LEU A 75 1.65 -7.08 19.63
N ASN A 76 0.90 -8.15 19.89
CA ASN A 76 1.10 -9.45 19.27
C ASN A 76 -0.17 -9.88 18.51
#